data_AF-A0A7V4A2I9-F1
#
_entry.id   AF-A0A7V4A2I9-F1
#
_cell.length_a   1.000
_cell.length_b   1.000
_cell.length_c   1.000
_cell.angle_alpha   90.00
_cell.angle_beta   90.00
_cell.angle_gamma   90.00
#
_symmetry.space_group_name_H-M   'P 1'
#
loop_
_entity.id
_entity.type
_entity.pdbx_description
1 polymer ?
#
loop_
_entity_poly.entity_id
_entity_poly.type
_entity_poly.pdbx_seq_one_letter_code
_entity_poly.pdbx_strand_id
1 'polypeptide(L)'
;MPDATPNTPQAHRYETQVAGRPLVLEAGKYAKQASGSVLVRYGDTVVLATAQASEEPIEADFLPLTVEFEERHYAVGKIPGSFMRREGRPGEKAILSARMTDRPIRPLFPKG
;
A
#
# COMPACT_ATOMS: atom_id res chain seq x y z
N MET A 1 39.65 -1.90 8.28
CA MET A 1 38.26 -2.11 7.84
C MET A 1 37.37 -2.14 9.07
N PRO A 2 36.78 -1.00 9.46
CA PRO A 2 35.62 -1.04 10.32
C PRO A 2 34.47 -0.15 9.81
N ASP A 3 33.31 -0.51 10.30
CA ASP A 3 32.08 0.25 10.39
C ASP A 3 31.02 0.07 9.31
N ALA A 4 29.84 -0.29 9.81
CA ALA A 4 28.64 -0.61 9.09
C ALA A 4 28.08 0.63 8.40
N THR A 5 27.46 0.44 7.25
CA THR A 5 26.75 1.51 6.54
C THR A 5 25.73 2.17 7.49
N PRO A 6 25.79 3.48 7.75
CA PRO A 6 25.09 4.14 8.88
C PRO A 6 23.59 4.37 8.65
N ASN A 7 22.90 3.56 7.84
CA ASN A 7 21.50 3.84 7.48
C ASN A 7 20.67 2.59 7.14
N THR A 8 20.70 1.57 7.98
CA THR A 8 19.65 0.53 7.93
C THR A 8 18.38 1.14 8.54
N PRO A 9 17.28 1.31 7.78
CA PRO A 9 16.03 1.81 8.36
C PRO A 9 15.58 0.94 9.51
N GLN A 10 15.35 1.55 10.67
CA GLN A 10 14.76 0.89 11.80
C GLN A 10 13.29 0.63 11.49
N ALA A 11 13.00 -0.60 11.07
CA ALA A 11 11.64 -1.02 10.76
C ALA A 11 10.86 -1.23 12.06
N HIS A 12 9.75 -0.53 12.23
CA HIS A 12 8.84 -0.77 13.34
C HIS A 12 7.91 -1.91 12.97
N ARG A 13 8.07 -3.06 13.64
CA ARG A 13 7.26 -4.25 13.41
C ARG A 13 6.23 -4.41 14.53
N TYR A 14 4.97 -4.56 14.13
CA TYR A 14 3.85 -4.88 14.99
C TYR A 14 3.27 -6.21 14.56
N GLU A 15 2.85 -7.03 15.52
CA GLU A 15 2.31 -8.35 15.25
C GLU A 15 1.11 -8.63 16.15
N THR A 16 0.07 -9.21 15.58
CA THR A 16 -1.13 -9.63 16.31
C THR A 16 -1.72 -10.89 15.70
N GLN A 17 -2.55 -11.61 16.46
CA GLN A 17 -3.25 -12.81 15.99
C GLN A 17 -4.64 -12.42 15.48
N VAL A 18 -4.92 -12.72 14.21
CA VAL A 18 -6.24 -12.52 13.60
C VAL A 18 -6.70 -13.84 13.01
N ALA A 19 -7.87 -14.33 13.44
CA ALA A 19 -8.47 -15.58 12.96
C ALA A 19 -7.47 -16.78 12.92
N GLY A 20 -6.62 -16.89 13.95
CA GLY A 20 -5.65 -17.98 14.10
C GLY A 20 -4.39 -17.88 13.24
N ARG A 21 -4.15 -16.74 12.59
CA ARG A 21 -2.94 -16.47 11.81
C ARG A 21 -2.28 -15.15 12.24
N PRO A 22 -0.94 -15.06 12.19
CA PRO A 22 -0.24 -13.83 12.51
C PRO A 22 -0.48 -12.78 11.41
N LEU A 23 -0.99 -11.63 11.82
CA LEU A 23 -1.01 -10.39 11.07
C LEU A 23 0.21 -9.56 11.49
N VAL A 24 1.09 -9.30 10.53
CA VAL A 24 2.34 -8.55 10.73
C VAL A 24 2.26 -7.24 9.96
N LEU A 25 2.57 -6.13 10.64
CA LEU A 25 2.66 -4.79 10.06
C LEU A 25 4.08 -4.29 10.24
N GLU A 26 4.73 -3.84 9.16
CA GLU A 26 6.09 -3.31 9.18
C GLU A 26 6.11 -1.91 8.56
N ALA A 27 6.45 -0.89 9.36
CA ALA A 27 6.51 0.51 8.94
C ALA A 27 7.96 1.03 8.93
N GLY A 28 8.26 2.01 8.07
CA GLY A 28 9.55 2.72 8.04
C GLY A 28 10.67 2.06 7.22
N LYS A 29 10.46 0.85 6.70
CA LYS A 29 11.47 0.16 5.87
C LYS A 29 11.40 0.50 4.39
N TYR A 30 10.19 0.55 3.83
CA TYR A 30 9.93 0.73 2.39
C TYR A 30 9.24 2.06 2.10
N ALA A 31 9.33 2.56 0.86
CA ALA A 31 8.62 3.75 0.38
C ALA A 31 8.76 4.99 1.30
N LYS A 32 9.98 5.28 1.77
CA LYS A 32 10.27 6.36 2.74
C LYS A 32 9.95 7.78 2.29
N GLN A 33 9.76 7.97 0.98
CA GLN A 33 9.37 9.27 0.41
C GLN A 33 7.86 9.51 0.47
N ALA A 34 7.06 8.47 0.73
CA ALA A 34 5.63 8.64 0.97
C ALA A 34 5.41 9.21 2.38
N SER A 35 4.36 10.02 2.56
CA SER A 35 3.94 10.52 3.87
C SER A 35 3.71 9.39 4.88
N GLY A 36 3.18 8.26 4.41
CA GLY A 36 3.06 7.04 5.21
C GLY A 36 3.21 5.77 4.36
N SER A 37 3.87 4.76 4.92
CA SER A 37 4.02 3.44 4.29
C SER A 37 4.01 2.32 5.32
N VAL A 38 3.27 1.25 5.00
CA VAL A 38 3.20 0.04 5.83
C VAL A 38 3.19 -1.19 4.93
N LEU A 39 4.10 -2.12 5.20
CA LEU A 39 4.07 -3.46 4.64
C LEU A 39 3.19 -4.34 5.54
N VAL A 40 2.08 -4.81 4.99
CA VAL A 40 1.13 -5.70 5.66
C VAL A 40 1.40 -7.13 5.18
N ARG A 41 1.55 -8.06 6.12
CA ARG A 41 1.67 -9.49 5.82
C ARG A 41 0.65 -10.26 6.64
N TYR A 42 -0.09 -11.15 5.97
CA TYR A 42 -1.03 -12.06 6.61
C TYR A 42 -0.88 -13.45 6.01
N GLY A 43 -0.23 -14.35 6.75
CA GLY A 43 0.30 -15.60 6.17
C GLY A 43 1.30 -15.31 5.05
N ASP A 44 1.08 -15.90 3.88
CA ASP A 44 1.93 -15.73 2.70
C ASP A 44 1.55 -14.51 1.84
N THR A 45 0.42 -13.86 2.12
CA THR A 45 -0.02 -12.67 1.38
C THR A 45 0.68 -11.44 1.93
N VAL A 46 1.23 -10.62 1.02
CA VAL A 46 1.93 -9.38 1.34
C VAL A 46 1.33 -8.24 0.51
N VAL A 47 1.05 -7.11 1.16
CA VAL A 47 0.55 -5.88 0.55
C VAL A 47 1.39 -4.71 1.06
N LEU A 48 1.86 -3.86 0.14
CA LEU A 48 2.47 -2.58 0.49
C LEU A 48 1.41 -1.49 0.36
N ALA A 49 1.01 -0.88 1.48
CA ALA A 49 0.12 0.26 1.50
C ALA A 49 0.93 1.54 1.66
N THR A 50 0.69 2.51 0.79
CA THR A 50 1.31 3.84 0.85
C THR A 50 0.23 4.91 0.80
N ALA A 51 0.40 5.98 1.57
CA ALA A 51 -0.46 7.14 1.57
C ALA A 51 0.40 8.40 1.38
N GLN A 52 -0.05 9.28 0.49
CA GLN A 52 0.57 10.57 0.22
C GLN A 52 -0.49 11.66 0.29
N ALA A 53 -0.16 12.74 0.99
CA ALA A 53 -0.93 13.97 0.95
C ALA A 53 -0.07 15.10 0.37
N SER A 54 -0.69 15.98 -0.41
CA SER A 54 -0.05 17.23 -0.82
C SER A 54 0.02 18.18 0.38
N GLU A 55 1.11 18.92 0.51
CA GLU A 55 1.23 20.00 1.51
C GLU A 55 0.35 21.20 1.11
N GLU A 56 0.23 21.45 -0.19
CA GLU A 56 -0.61 22.51 -0.73
C GLU A 56 -2.04 22.01 -0.94
N PRO A 57 -3.05 22.72 -0.39
CA PRO A 57 -4.45 22.37 -0.61
C PRO A 57 -4.84 22.65 -2.05
N ILE A 58 -5.64 21.74 -2.62
CA ILE A 58 -6.27 21.94 -3.91
C ILE A 58 -7.62 22.63 -3.67
N GLU A 59 -7.87 23.76 -4.33
CA GLU A 59 -9.19 24.37 -4.34
C GLU A 59 -10.15 23.48 -5.14
N ALA A 60 -10.99 22.73 -4.43
CA ALA A 60 -12.03 21.89 -5.00
C ALA A 60 -13.24 21.82 -4.07
N ASP A 61 -14.44 21.79 -4.65
CA ASP A 61 -15.71 21.64 -3.92
C ASP A 61 -15.94 20.21 -3.37
N PHE A 62 -14.94 19.33 -3.51
CA PHE A 62 -15.00 17.93 -3.10
C PHE A 62 -13.62 17.45 -2.62
N LEU A 63 -13.59 16.38 -1.81
CA LEU A 63 -12.34 15.75 -1.36
C LEU A 63 -11.65 15.00 -2.52
N PRO A 64 -10.47 15.45 -3.00
CA PRO A 64 -9.74 14.79 -4.08
C PRO A 64 -8.95 13.58 -3.55
N LEU A 65 -9.69 12.54 -3.13
CA LEU A 65 -9.13 11.28 -2.67
C LEU A 65 -9.17 10.25 -3.82
N THR A 66 -7.98 9.73 -4.16
CA THR A 66 -7.79 8.64 -5.12
C THR A 66 -7.23 7.43 -4.39
N VAL A 67 -7.84 6.27 -4.60
CA VAL A 67 -7.33 4.98 -4.11
C VAL A 67 -7.03 4.10 -5.30
N GLU A 68 -5.79 3.65 -5.37
CA GLU A 68 -5.33 2.71 -6.39
C GLU A 68 -4.98 1.38 -5.75
N PHE A 69 -5.39 0.29 -6.41
CA PHE A 69 -5.05 -1.06 -6.02
C PHE A 69 -4.49 -1.77 -7.24
N GLU A 70 -3.32 -2.37 -7.09
CA GLU A 70 -2.64 -3.08 -8.18
C GLU A 70 -2.23 -4.48 -7.72
N GLU A 71 -2.69 -5.49 -8.43
CA GLU A 71 -2.24 -6.87 -8.24
C GLU A 71 -1.10 -7.16 -9.20
N ARG A 72 0.06 -7.50 -8.63
CA ARG A 72 1.24 -7.87 -9.41
C ARG A 72 1.21 -9.35 -9.73
N HIS A 73 1.45 -9.73 -11.00
CA HIS A 73 1.37 -11.14 -11.40
C HIS A 73 2.49 -11.98 -10.74
N TYR A 74 3.61 -11.36 -10.39
CA TYR A 74 4.68 -12.01 -9.64
C TYR A 74 4.22 -12.48 -8.26
N ALA A 75 3.16 -11.89 -7.67
CA ALA A 75 2.65 -12.30 -6.36
C ALA A 75 2.11 -13.74 -6.37
N VAL A 76 1.75 -14.26 -7.55
CA VAL A 76 1.34 -15.65 -7.77
C VAL A 76 2.33 -16.44 -8.64
N GLY A 77 3.54 -15.90 -8.84
CA GLY A 77 4.58 -16.53 -9.65
C GLY A 77 4.26 -16.64 -11.15
N LYS A 78 3.38 -15.77 -11.68
CA LYS A 78 3.00 -15.80 -13.09
C LYS A 78 3.62 -14.64 -13.87
N ILE A 79 3.99 -14.91 -15.13
CA ILE A 79 4.39 -13.87 -16.08
C ILE A 79 3.13 -13.34 -16.76
N PRO A 80 2.95 -12.01 -16.89
CA PRO A 80 1.80 -11.44 -17.59
C PRO A 80 1.66 -12.02 -19.00
N GLY A 81 0.44 -12.44 -19.34
CA GLY A 81 0.07 -12.96 -20.66
C GLY A 81 -0.17 -11.89 -21.73
N SER A 82 -0.02 -10.61 -21.37
CA SER A 82 -0.19 -9.49 -22.31
C SER A 82 0.93 -9.45 -23.35
N PHE A 83 0.67 -8.88 -24.54
CA PHE A 83 1.66 -8.73 -25.61
C PHE A 83 2.93 -7.99 -25.11
N MET A 84 2.73 -6.96 -24.29
CA MET A 84 3.81 -6.20 -23.67
C MET A 84 4.46 -6.88 -22.46
N ARG A 85 3.97 -8.06 -22.01
CA ARG A 85 4.45 -8.79 -20.82
C ARG A 85 4.50 -7.93 -19.54
N ARG A 86 3.59 -6.96 -19.43
CA ARG A 86 3.49 -6.01 -18.31
C ARG A 86 2.06 -5.97 -17.77
N GLU A 87 1.92 -5.62 -16.50
CA GLU A 87 0.63 -5.20 -15.95
C GLU A 87 0.12 -3.97 -16.73
N GLY A 88 -1.13 -4.05 -17.19
CA GLY A 88 -1.79 -3.01 -17.95
C GLY A 88 -2.76 -2.21 -17.07
N ARG A 89 -3.92 -1.86 -17.65
CA ARG A 89 -4.98 -1.19 -16.89
C ARG A 89 -5.47 -2.08 -15.72
N PRO A 90 -5.91 -1.47 -14.60
CA PRO A 90 -6.51 -2.21 -13.49
C PRO A 90 -7.67 -3.08 -13.98
N GLY A 91 -7.65 -4.36 -13.60
CA GLY A 91 -8.76 -5.27 -13.85
C GLY A 91 -9.96 -4.99 -12.94
N GLU A 92 -11.09 -5.64 -13.20
CA GLU A 92 -12.32 -5.48 -12.40
C GLU A 92 -12.09 -5.70 -10.90
N LYS A 93 -11.38 -6.78 -10.53
CA LYS A 93 -11.04 -7.08 -9.13
C LYS A 93 -10.27 -5.95 -8.47
N ALA A 94 -9.30 -5.38 -9.17
CA ALA A 94 -8.50 -4.27 -8.66
C ALA A 94 -9.35 -3.02 -8.43
N ILE A 95 -10.25 -2.70 -9.37
CA ILE A 95 -11.19 -1.58 -9.24
C ILE A 95 -12.15 -1.80 -8.06
N LEU A 96 -12.67 -3.01 -7.89
CA LEU A 96 -13.56 -3.34 -6.78
C LEU A 96 -12.83 -3.24 -5.43
N SER A 97 -11.61 -3.77 -5.33
CA SER A 97 -10.77 -3.64 -4.13
C SER A 97 -10.46 -2.19 -3.79
N ALA A 98 -10.10 -1.36 -4.77
CA ALA A 98 -9.89 0.07 -4.57
C ALA A 98 -11.15 0.76 -4.02
N ARG A 99 -12.33 0.45 -4.56
CA ARG A 99 -13.61 0.99 -4.08
C ARG A 99 -13.98 0.51 -2.67
N MET A 100 -13.68 -0.76 -2.34
CA MET A 100 -13.90 -1.29 -1.00
C MET A 100 -13.04 -0.59 0.05
N THR A 101 -11.84 -0.13 -0.33
CA THR A 101 -10.96 0.65 0.55
C THR A 101 -11.37 2.13 0.62
N ASP A 102 -11.74 2.75 -0.50
CA ASP A 102 -12.11 4.18 -0.55
C ASP A 102 -13.38 4.51 0.27
N ARG A 103 -14.41 3.68 0.13
CA ARG A 103 -15.72 3.89 0.79
C ARG A 103 -15.63 4.06 2.31
N PRO A 104 -14.92 3.21 3.08
CA PRO A 104 -14.83 3.35 4.53
C PRO A 104 -13.90 4.48 4.97
N ILE A 105 -12.85 4.82 4.21
CA ILE A 105 -11.90 5.86 4.63
C ILE A 105 -12.39 7.27 4.31
N ARG A 106 -13.14 7.46 3.21
CA ARG A 106 -13.65 8.76 2.76
C ARG A 106 -14.43 9.54 3.84
N PRO A 107 -15.38 8.95 4.59
CA PRO A 107 -16.10 9.66 5.64
C PRO A 107 -15.27 9.94 6.90
N LEU A 108 -14.07 9.37 7.05
CA LEU A 108 -13.19 9.61 8.19
C LEU A 108 -12.38 10.90 8.05
N PHE A 109 -12.33 11.49 6.85
CA PHE A 109 -11.70 12.78 6.66
C PHE A 109 -12.53 13.89 7.31
N PRO A 110 -11.89 14.88 7.97
CA PRO A 110 -12.58 16.04 8.50
C PRO A 110 -13.43 16.71 7.42
N LYS A 111 -14.60 17.21 7.81
CA LYS A 111 -15.41 18.02 6.91
C LYS A 111 -14.69 19.35 6.67
N GLY A 112 -14.41 19.63 5.41
CA GLY A 112 -13.98 20.93 4.89
C GLY A 112 -15.17 21.72 4.38
#